data_AF-A0A959NWN5-F1
#
_entry.id   AF-A0A959NWN5-F1
#
_cell.length_a   1.000
_cell.length_b   1.000
_cell.length_c   1.000
_cell.angle_alpha   90.00
_cell.angle_beta   90.00
_cell.angle_gamma   90.00
#
_symmetry.space_group_name_H-M   'P 1'
#
loop_
_entity.id
_entity.type
_entity.pdbx_description
1 polymer ?
#
loop_
_entity_poly.entity_id
_entity_poly.type
_entity_poly.pdbx_seq_one_letter_code
_entity_poly.pdbx_strand_id
1 'polypeptide(L)'
;MSEIKNLDNIRENINSVDSELLKLLAKRRQLSKDVVNSKIASDQPIRDTDRETELLSRIINAGKEFGLDSHYISKIFYDIIDDSVHLQQNHFQTSIFDNGTDVIRIAIQGIEGSYSSMAAKKFFAQFNKEIIFISKERFDEVATEVEEGRADFAMLPIENTTSGGINEVYDLLLHTTLSIIGEEKFRVKHCLVGSEKTTLGKLEIIFAHYQAAAQCNKFLATLPNVKIQYFADTALSVKEIKEKGKVEYGAIASEEAAKFFNLKIIQTEIANQPENYTRFLVCSRKTQIVDSRIPAKTSLVMATAHTAGSLLNALAVFSKYNINIEKLESRPIVGNPWEEMFYLDFEGNINSEKVKLLLDDLGIHTRFLKVLGCYPTKEVSKAALDFLATAANKKEVEKTIEPVKEVEKPKKASKPKSYKLASRDYKAEDTIIKVNDILIGGNNFVVIGGPCSVESHEQIFQCAQFAKENGTQILRGGCFKPRTSPYSFQGMGFDGLNELKSAGKKYEMPIITEVLSSEQVAEVALNSDIVQIGARNMQNFSLLKEVGRIHRPVMLKRGMMSSLDELLNAAEYILAHGNRQVILCERG
;
A
#
# COMPACT_ATOMS: atom_id res chain seq x y z
N MET A 1 -10.18 43.52 30.87
CA MET A 1 -8.82 43.40 30.29
C MET A 1 -8.19 42.17 30.89
N SER A 2 -8.15 41.07 30.14
CA SER A 2 -7.46 39.84 30.55
C SER A 2 -5.96 40.10 30.58
N GLU A 3 -5.30 39.81 31.69
CA GLU A 3 -3.83 39.86 31.82
C GLU A 3 -3.19 39.06 30.68
N ILE A 4 -2.49 39.76 29.80
CA ILE A 4 -1.66 39.14 28.76
C ILE A 4 -0.49 38.49 29.50
N LYS A 5 -0.57 37.17 29.71
CA LYS A 5 0.53 36.39 30.30
C LYS A 5 1.82 36.67 29.53
N ASN A 6 2.87 37.06 30.24
CA ASN A 6 4.18 37.36 29.67
C ASN A 6 4.71 36.12 28.91
N LEU A 7 5.08 36.32 27.65
CA LEU A 7 5.46 35.27 26.70
C LEU A 7 6.67 34.46 27.18
N ASP A 8 7.60 35.08 27.90
CA ASP A 8 8.78 34.38 28.44
C ASP A 8 8.41 33.44 29.60
N ASN A 9 7.48 33.85 30.45
CA ASN A 9 6.96 33.00 31.53
C ASN A 9 6.17 31.80 30.95
N ILE A 10 5.44 31.98 29.85
CA ILE A 10 4.78 30.84 29.15
C ILE A 10 5.83 29.85 28.62
N ARG A 11 6.93 30.33 28.03
CA ARG A 11 8.02 29.48 27.53
C ARG A 11 8.73 28.71 28.64
N GLU A 12 8.99 29.34 29.78
CA GLU A 12 9.57 28.66 30.94
C GLU A 12 8.64 27.55 31.48
N ASN A 13 7.33 27.82 31.55
CA ASN A 13 6.36 26.79 31.93
C ASN A 13 6.32 25.62 30.94
N ILE A 14 6.43 25.88 29.63
CA ILE A 14 6.52 24.83 28.61
C ILE A 14 7.79 23.98 28.82
N ASN A 15 8.95 24.61 29.02
CA ASN A 15 10.21 23.89 29.27
C ASN A 15 10.14 22.99 30.52
N SER A 16 9.41 23.43 31.55
CA SER A 16 9.17 22.62 32.75
C SER A 16 8.32 21.38 32.42
N VAL A 17 7.25 21.54 31.65
CA VAL A 17 6.41 20.42 31.19
C VAL A 17 7.21 19.45 30.32
N ASP A 18 8.03 19.96 29.39
CA ASP A 18 8.88 19.14 28.53
C ASP A 18 9.88 18.31 29.36
N SER A 19 10.45 18.90 30.41
CA SER A 19 11.35 18.21 31.34
C SER A 19 10.64 17.08 32.11
N GLU A 20 9.38 17.27 32.50
CA GLU A 20 8.57 16.23 33.12
C GLU A 20 8.21 15.11 32.14
N LEU A 21 7.86 15.44 30.90
CA LEU A 21 7.60 14.47 29.85
C LEU A 21 8.81 13.56 29.61
N LEU A 22 10.02 14.12 29.55
CA LEU A 22 11.26 13.34 29.42
C LEU A 22 11.46 12.36 30.59
N LYS A 23 11.21 12.81 31.83
CA LYS A 23 11.30 11.94 33.02
C LYS A 23 10.26 10.81 32.98
N LEU A 24 9.03 11.10 32.56
CA LEU A 24 7.96 10.11 32.45
C LEU A 24 8.25 9.08 31.35
N LEU A 25 8.76 9.52 30.20
CA LEU A 25 9.19 8.63 29.11
C LEU A 25 10.33 7.72 29.56
N ALA A 26 11.34 8.26 30.26
CA ALA A 26 12.44 7.47 30.82
C ALA A 26 11.94 6.42 31.84
N LYS A 27 11.01 6.81 32.74
CA LYS A 27 10.39 5.88 33.70
C LYS A 27 9.60 4.78 33.00
N ARG A 28 8.80 5.12 32.00
CA ARG A 28 8.07 4.13 31.19
C ARG A 28 9.01 3.18 30.46
N ARG A 29 10.12 3.69 29.93
CA ARG A 29 11.16 2.87 29.28
C ARG A 29 11.76 1.86 30.25
N GLN A 30 12.01 2.25 31.50
CA GLN A 30 12.50 1.34 32.54
C GLN A 30 11.46 0.24 32.87
N LEU A 31 10.19 0.61 33.09
CA LEU A 31 9.12 -0.36 33.32
C LEU A 31 8.96 -1.34 32.15
N SER A 32 9.17 -0.88 30.91
CA SER A 32 9.12 -1.74 29.73
C SER A 32 10.24 -2.78 29.72
N LYS A 33 11.43 -2.45 30.25
CA LYS A 33 12.52 -3.44 30.45
C LYS A 33 12.17 -4.45 31.55
N ASP A 34 11.51 -4.01 32.62
CA ASP A 34 11.09 -4.91 33.70
C ASP A 34 10.01 -5.90 33.20
N VAL A 35 9.13 -5.45 32.29
CA VAL A 35 8.17 -6.32 31.60
C VAL A 35 8.87 -7.36 30.73
N VAL A 36 9.98 -7.03 30.06
CA VAL A 36 10.79 -8.00 29.30
C VAL A 36 11.29 -9.12 30.22
N ASN A 37 11.89 -8.76 31.35
CA ASN A 37 12.39 -9.73 32.33
C ASN A 37 11.27 -10.65 32.86
N SER A 38 10.07 -10.10 33.09
CA SER A 38 8.91 -10.88 33.54
C SER A 38 8.32 -11.78 32.45
N LYS A 39 8.29 -11.33 31.19
CA LYS A 39 7.82 -12.12 30.05
C LYS A 39 8.78 -13.26 29.70
N ILE A 40 10.10 -13.05 29.84
CA ILE A 40 11.11 -14.12 29.69
C ILE A 40 10.83 -15.27 30.67
N ALA A 41 10.42 -14.96 31.90
CA ALA A 41 10.11 -15.95 32.93
C ALA A 41 8.77 -16.67 32.74
N SER A 42 7.85 -16.14 31.93
CA SER A 42 6.45 -16.62 31.81
C SER A 42 6.05 -17.09 30.40
N ASP A 43 6.97 -17.11 29.45
CA ASP A 43 6.80 -17.55 28.06
C ASP A 43 5.61 -16.94 27.30
N GLN A 44 5.27 -15.68 27.63
CA GLN A 44 4.20 -14.93 26.98
C GLN A 44 4.68 -14.22 25.69
N PRO A 45 3.79 -13.99 24.70
CA PRO A 45 4.16 -13.27 23.48
C PRO A 45 4.65 -11.85 23.78
N ILE A 46 5.68 -11.41 23.04
CA ILE A 46 6.30 -10.09 23.22
C ILE A 46 5.31 -8.99 22.83
N ARG A 47 4.60 -9.21 21.72
CA ARG A 47 3.56 -8.31 21.23
C ARG A 47 2.18 -8.93 21.44
N ASP A 48 1.29 -8.17 22.05
CA ASP A 48 -0.11 -8.56 22.29
C ASP A 48 -1.00 -7.49 21.65
N THR A 49 -1.50 -7.79 20.46
CA THR A 49 -2.26 -6.85 19.64
C THR A 49 -3.59 -6.48 20.28
N ASP A 50 -4.21 -7.40 21.02
CA ASP A 50 -5.49 -7.16 21.68
C ASP A 50 -5.30 -6.21 22.87
N ARG A 51 -4.26 -6.44 23.67
CA ARG A 51 -3.88 -5.55 24.76
C ARG A 51 -3.39 -4.18 24.30
N GLU A 52 -2.67 -4.10 23.18
CA GLU A 52 -2.27 -2.82 22.56
C GLU A 52 -3.50 -2.02 22.11
N THR A 53 -4.47 -2.69 21.50
CA THR A 53 -5.72 -2.08 21.04
C THR A 53 -6.58 -1.60 22.20
N GLU A 54 -6.68 -2.39 23.28
CA GLU A 54 -7.37 -2.02 24.52
C GLU A 54 -6.70 -0.82 25.21
N LEU A 55 -5.36 -0.83 25.31
CA LEU A 55 -4.58 0.25 25.90
C LEU A 55 -4.79 1.55 25.13
N LEU A 56 -4.69 1.53 23.80
CA LEU A 56 -4.90 2.70 22.96
C LEU A 56 -6.34 3.22 23.11
N SER A 57 -7.33 2.34 23.10
CA SER A 57 -8.74 2.73 23.29
C SER A 57 -8.96 3.43 24.64
N ARG A 58 -8.37 2.89 25.71
CA ARG A 58 -8.44 3.49 27.05
C ARG A 58 -7.78 4.87 27.11
N ILE A 59 -6.60 5.02 26.48
CA ILE A 59 -5.84 6.28 26.48
C ILE A 59 -6.53 7.34 25.62
N ILE A 60 -7.10 6.97 24.46
CA ILE A 60 -7.88 7.86 23.61
C ILE A 60 -9.10 8.40 24.39
N ASN A 61 -9.81 7.53 25.12
CA ASN A 61 -10.95 7.96 25.95
C ASN A 61 -10.54 8.89 27.09
N ALA A 62 -9.45 8.57 27.81
CA ALA A 62 -8.94 9.43 28.86
C ALA A 62 -8.44 10.78 28.32
N GLY A 63 -7.78 10.81 27.16
CA GLY A 63 -7.27 12.03 26.55
C GLY A 63 -8.37 13.00 26.09
N LYS A 64 -9.57 12.50 25.78
CA LYS A 64 -10.75 13.36 25.51
C LYS A 64 -11.13 14.22 26.71
N GLU A 65 -10.99 13.71 27.94
CA GLU A 65 -11.27 14.47 29.17
C GLU A 65 -10.33 15.68 29.33
N PHE A 66 -9.14 15.61 28.71
CA PHE A 66 -8.15 16.69 28.70
C PHE A 66 -8.23 17.60 27.46
N GLY A 67 -9.24 17.42 26.60
CA GLY A 67 -9.42 18.22 25.38
C GLY A 67 -8.40 17.92 24.27
N LEU A 68 -7.73 16.78 24.31
CA LEU A 68 -6.77 16.36 23.30
C LEU A 68 -7.46 15.62 22.15
N ASP A 69 -7.03 15.91 20.92
CA ASP A 69 -7.54 15.25 19.72
C ASP A 69 -7.15 13.76 19.68
N SER A 70 -8.11 12.93 19.27
CA SER A 70 -7.95 11.47 19.21
C SER A 70 -6.82 11.02 18.26
N HIS A 71 -6.67 11.68 17.10
CA HIS A 71 -5.62 11.35 16.15
C HIS A 71 -4.23 11.72 16.68
N TYR A 72 -4.13 12.88 17.36
CA TYR A 72 -2.90 13.31 18.02
C TYR A 72 -2.44 12.35 19.12
N ILE A 73 -3.36 11.91 19.99
CA ILE A 73 -3.07 10.93 21.05
C ILE A 73 -2.61 9.60 20.46
N SER A 74 -3.34 9.07 19.47
CA SER A 74 -3.00 7.80 18.83
C SER A 74 -1.60 7.83 18.25
N LYS A 75 -1.21 8.91 17.57
CA LYS A 75 0.13 9.05 16.99
C LYS A 75 1.23 8.99 18.04
N ILE A 76 1.12 9.78 19.11
CA ILE A 76 2.15 9.82 20.17
C ILE A 76 2.25 8.49 20.88
N PHE A 77 1.12 7.91 21.30
CA PHE A 77 1.16 6.67 22.06
C PHE A 77 1.54 5.46 21.21
N TYR A 78 1.27 5.48 19.91
CA TYR A 78 1.81 4.50 18.98
C TYR A 78 3.33 4.53 18.96
N ASP A 79 3.95 5.70 18.78
CA ASP A 79 5.42 5.84 18.77
C ASP A 79 6.05 5.35 20.09
N ILE A 80 5.41 5.58 21.24
CA ILE A 80 5.92 5.10 22.52
C ILE A 80 5.71 3.57 22.70
N ILE A 81 4.61 3.00 22.20
CA ILE A 81 4.41 1.54 22.20
C ILE A 81 5.45 0.89 21.28
N ASP A 82 5.69 1.47 20.11
CA ASP A 82 6.68 1.01 19.15
C ASP A 82 8.10 1.02 19.73
N ASP A 83 8.51 2.11 20.40
CA ASP A 83 9.77 2.17 21.17
C ASP A 83 9.84 1.05 22.22
N SER A 84 8.73 0.81 22.94
CA SER A 84 8.68 -0.25 23.96
C SER A 84 8.87 -1.63 23.34
N VAL A 85 8.19 -1.94 22.23
CA VAL A 85 8.30 -3.22 21.49
C VAL A 85 9.69 -3.41 20.91
N HIS A 86 10.27 -2.37 20.30
CA HIS A 86 11.63 -2.39 19.78
C HIS A 86 12.67 -2.68 20.88
N LEU A 87 12.50 -2.12 22.08
CA LEU A 87 13.38 -2.43 23.21
C LEU A 87 13.31 -3.91 23.63
N GLN A 88 12.12 -4.51 23.58
CA GLN A 88 11.97 -5.94 23.87
C GLN A 88 12.65 -6.76 22.77
N GLN A 89 12.37 -6.45 21.51
CA GLN A 89 12.97 -7.12 20.34
C GLN A 89 14.50 -7.06 20.37
N ASN A 90 15.07 -5.89 20.66
CA ASN A 90 16.51 -5.69 20.72
C ASN A 90 17.17 -6.50 21.85
N HIS A 91 16.47 -6.73 22.97
CA HIS A 91 16.99 -7.58 24.05
C HIS A 91 17.09 -9.07 23.65
N PHE A 92 16.22 -9.53 22.74
CA PHE A 92 16.26 -10.90 22.21
C PHE A 92 17.15 -11.05 20.96
N GLN A 93 17.45 -9.96 20.24
CA GLN A 93 18.16 -9.96 18.95
C GLN A 93 19.64 -9.60 19.01
N THR A 94 20.18 -9.31 20.20
CA THR A 94 21.54 -8.77 20.40
C THR A 94 22.66 -9.63 19.81
N SER A 95 22.46 -10.94 19.59
CA SER A 95 23.52 -11.86 19.18
C SER A 95 24.08 -11.67 17.75
N ILE A 96 23.36 -10.99 16.85
CA ILE A 96 23.77 -10.85 15.43
C ILE A 96 24.44 -9.51 15.15
N PHE A 97 24.01 -8.46 15.85
CA PHE A 97 24.56 -7.11 15.72
C PHE A 97 25.72 -6.85 16.70
N ASP A 98 25.97 -7.81 17.59
CA ASP A 98 27.10 -7.79 18.51
C ASP A 98 28.30 -8.55 17.94
N ASN A 99 29.06 -7.88 17.06
CA ASN A 99 30.32 -8.38 16.53
C ASN A 99 31.51 -8.14 17.49
N GLY A 100 31.27 -7.73 18.75
CA GLY A 100 32.31 -7.36 19.70
C GLY A 100 33.05 -6.06 19.35
N THR A 101 32.59 -5.35 18.31
CA THR A 101 33.11 -4.06 17.86
C THR A 101 32.01 -2.99 17.91
N ASP A 102 32.41 -1.75 18.21
CA ASP A 102 31.54 -0.56 18.21
C ASP A 102 31.25 -0.02 16.80
N VAL A 103 31.76 -0.69 15.77
CA VAL A 103 31.67 -0.30 14.37
C VAL A 103 30.88 -1.33 13.57
N ILE A 104 29.97 -0.86 12.72
CA ILE A 104 29.19 -1.65 11.75
C ILE A 104 29.58 -1.21 10.34
N ARG A 105 30.02 -2.16 9.50
CA ARG A 105 30.36 -1.90 8.09
C ARG A 105 29.18 -2.30 7.20
N ILE A 106 28.68 -1.35 6.41
CA ILE A 106 27.51 -1.56 5.55
C ILE A 106 27.90 -1.32 4.10
N ALA A 107 27.78 -2.34 3.26
CA ALA A 107 27.92 -2.21 1.82
C ALA A 107 26.65 -1.60 1.22
N ILE A 108 26.82 -0.58 0.38
CA ILE A 108 25.73 0.13 -0.30
C ILE A 108 26.09 0.37 -1.77
N GLN A 109 25.07 0.43 -2.61
CA GLN A 109 25.23 0.93 -3.97
C GLN A 109 25.13 2.46 -3.96
N GLY A 110 26.05 3.13 -4.66
CA GLY A 110 26.21 4.58 -4.66
C GLY A 110 27.09 5.07 -3.50
N ILE A 111 27.07 6.37 -3.25
CA ILE A 111 27.90 7.03 -2.23
C ILE A 111 27.12 7.35 -0.95
N GLU A 112 27.83 7.78 0.10
CA GLU A 112 27.21 8.35 1.29
C GLU A 112 26.38 9.59 0.93
N GLY A 113 25.14 9.65 1.44
CA GLY A 113 24.12 10.64 1.06
C GLY A 113 23.07 10.10 0.07
N SER A 114 23.31 8.94 -0.54
CA SER A 114 22.29 8.20 -1.29
C SER A 114 21.15 7.71 -0.39
N TYR A 115 19.99 7.42 -0.98
CA TYR A 115 18.85 6.85 -0.25
C TYR A 115 19.21 5.52 0.43
N SER A 116 20.10 4.71 -0.14
CA SER A 116 20.62 3.47 0.45
C SER A 116 21.35 3.74 1.77
N SER A 117 22.25 4.73 1.79
CA SER A 117 22.96 5.12 3.02
C SER A 117 22.00 5.68 4.08
N MET A 118 20.98 6.43 3.67
CA MET A 118 20.00 7.03 4.59
C MET A 118 19.08 5.97 5.20
N ALA A 119 18.61 5.02 4.40
CA ALA A 119 17.86 3.87 4.88
C ALA A 119 18.69 3.05 5.87
N ALA A 120 19.98 2.86 5.60
CA ALA A 120 20.89 2.16 6.50
C ALA A 120 21.08 2.91 7.82
N LYS A 121 21.35 4.22 7.80
CA LYS A 121 21.42 5.04 9.03
C LYS A 121 20.14 4.90 9.85
N LYS A 122 18.97 4.96 9.21
CA LYS A 122 17.67 4.80 9.88
C LYS A 122 17.50 3.42 10.52
N PHE A 123 17.82 2.35 9.79
CA PHE A 123 17.69 0.98 10.29
C PHE A 123 18.64 0.71 11.48
N PHE A 124 19.88 1.19 11.40
CA PHE A 124 20.92 0.90 12.40
C PHE A 124 21.01 1.93 13.55
N ALA A 125 20.26 3.05 13.49
CA ALA A 125 20.27 4.08 14.52
C ALA A 125 20.01 3.55 15.94
N GLN A 126 19.25 2.46 16.05
CA GLN A 126 18.90 1.84 17.32
C GLN A 126 20.06 1.13 18.04
N PHE A 127 21.12 0.76 17.32
CA PHE A 127 22.23 -0.03 17.89
C PHE A 127 23.31 0.84 18.53
N ASN A 128 23.24 2.17 18.39
CA ASN A 128 24.21 3.13 18.95
C ASN A 128 25.68 2.77 18.65
N LYS A 129 25.93 2.28 17.42
CA LYS A 129 27.26 1.94 16.90
C LYS A 129 27.65 2.90 15.79
N GLU A 130 28.95 3.09 15.61
CA GLU A 130 29.48 3.86 14.49
C GLU A 130 29.26 3.09 13.18
N ILE A 131 28.79 3.77 12.14
CA ILE A 131 28.46 3.16 10.84
C ILE A 131 29.49 3.59 9.81
N ILE A 132 30.14 2.62 9.17
CA ILE A 132 31.05 2.84 8.04
C ILE A 132 30.40 2.32 6.77
N PHE A 133 30.29 3.18 5.76
CA PHE A 133 29.76 2.80 4.45
C PHE A 133 30.84 2.33 3.50
N ILE A 134 30.64 1.15 2.90
CA ILE A 134 31.44 0.63 1.80
C ILE A 134 30.64 0.87 0.52
N SER A 135 31.00 1.92 -0.21
CA SER A 135 30.31 2.36 -1.43
C SER A 135 30.77 1.53 -2.64
N LYS A 136 29.82 1.03 -3.43
CA LYS A 136 30.06 0.28 -4.68
C LYS A 136 29.22 0.83 -5.82
N GLU A 137 29.63 0.53 -7.06
CA GLU A 137 28.92 1.01 -8.24
C GLU A 137 27.74 0.09 -8.58
N ARG A 138 27.92 -1.22 -8.43
CA ARG A 138 26.91 -2.23 -8.80
C ARG A 138 26.40 -3.03 -7.61
N PHE A 139 25.18 -3.56 -7.72
CA PHE A 139 24.56 -4.35 -6.66
C PHE A 139 25.27 -5.70 -6.41
N ASP A 140 25.81 -6.33 -7.45
CA ASP A 140 26.57 -7.58 -7.33
C ASP A 140 27.86 -7.42 -6.51
N GLU A 141 28.52 -6.27 -6.64
CA GLU A 141 29.67 -5.92 -5.81
C GLU A 141 29.27 -5.74 -4.34
N VAL A 142 28.11 -5.13 -4.08
CA VAL A 142 27.59 -4.93 -2.71
C VAL A 142 27.39 -6.27 -1.99
N ALA A 143 26.80 -7.26 -2.66
CA ALA A 143 26.65 -8.59 -2.08
C ALA A 143 27.99 -9.27 -1.86
N THR A 144 28.88 -9.23 -2.86
CA THR A 144 30.23 -9.81 -2.79
C THR A 144 31.03 -9.29 -1.58
N GLU A 145 30.97 -7.97 -1.29
CA GLU A 145 31.65 -7.40 -0.11
C GLU A 145 31.20 -8.02 1.22
N VAL A 146 29.92 -8.36 1.33
CA VAL A 146 29.37 -8.98 2.54
C VAL A 146 29.70 -10.46 2.58
N GLU A 147 29.60 -11.16 1.45
CA GLU A 147 29.95 -12.59 1.34
C GLU A 147 31.43 -12.84 1.67
N GLU A 148 32.32 -11.98 1.20
CA GLU A 148 33.76 -12.04 1.49
C GLU A 148 34.12 -11.47 2.89
N GLY A 149 33.14 -10.93 3.62
CA GLY A 149 33.28 -10.47 5.00
C GLY A 149 34.00 -9.12 5.19
N ARG A 150 34.17 -8.36 4.10
CA ARG A 150 34.68 -6.99 4.13
C ARG A 150 33.62 -6.00 4.64
N ALA A 151 32.35 -6.29 4.39
CA ALA A 151 31.20 -5.64 5.00
C ALA A 151 30.45 -6.62 5.92
N ASP A 152 29.77 -6.09 6.93
CA ASP A 152 28.95 -6.88 7.86
C ASP A 152 27.52 -7.06 7.31
N PHE A 153 26.99 -6.03 6.64
CA PHE A 153 25.63 -6.02 6.09
C PHE A 153 25.60 -5.39 4.69
N ALA A 154 24.62 -5.80 3.88
CA ALA A 154 24.29 -5.16 2.60
C ALA A 154 22.94 -4.47 2.74
N MET A 155 22.84 -3.25 2.21
CA MET A 155 21.56 -2.55 2.06
C MET A 155 21.16 -2.53 0.58
N LEU A 156 20.13 -3.31 0.24
CA LEU A 156 19.72 -3.54 -1.15
C LEU A 156 18.28 -3.02 -1.38
N PRO A 157 18.08 -2.06 -2.30
CA PRO A 157 16.73 -1.61 -2.66
C PRO A 157 16.04 -2.67 -3.51
N ILE A 158 14.85 -3.12 -3.13
CA ILE A 158 14.13 -4.18 -3.86
C ILE A 158 12.95 -3.65 -4.67
N GLU A 159 12.32 -2.57 -4.20
CA GLU A 159 11.09 -2.05 -4.80
C GLU A 159 10.95 -0.55 -4.53
N ASN A 160 10.43 0.18 -5.50
CA ASN A 160 10.01 1.56 -5.35
C ASN A 160 8.54 1.70 -5.76
N THR A 161 7.74 2.45 -4.99
CA THR A 161 6.29 2.60 -5.24
C THR A 161 5.96 3.28 -6.56
N THR A 162 6.90 4.02 -7.15
CA THR A 162 6.71 4.70 -8.43
C THR A 162 7.33 3.93 -9.61
N SER A 163 8.52 3.35 -9.42
CA SER A 163 9.27 2.68 -10.50
C SER A 163 9.09 1.16 -10.56
N GLY A 164 8.45 0.54 -9.55
CA GLY A 164 8.28 -0.91 -9.45
C GLY A 164 9.48 -1.63 -8.84
N GLY A 165 9.57 -2.94 -9.08
CA GLY A 165 10.63 -3.82 -8.58
C GLY A 165 12.00 -3.56 -9.24
N ILE A 166 13.06 -3.72 -8.46
CA ILE A 166 14.45 -3.58 -8.93
C ILE A 166 14.98 -4.97 -9.28
N ASN A 167 14.82 -5.31 -10.55
CA ASN A 167 15.09 -6.64 -11.11
C ASN A 167 16.49 -7.18 -10.80
N GLU A 168 17.51 -6.33 -10.92
CA GLU A 168 18.91 -6.72 -10.66
C GLU A 168 19.11 -7.25 -9.23
N VAL A 169 18.37 -6.69 -8.26
CA VAL A 169 18.45 -7.13 -6.87
C VAL A 169 17.68 -8.44 -6.66
N TYR A 170 16.53 -8.62 -7.33
CA TYR A 170 15.83 -9.92 -7.31
C TYR A 170 16.72 -11.04 -7.85
N ASP A 171 17.35 -10.82 -9.00
CA ASP A 171 18.23 -11.79 -9.64
C ASP A 171 19.46 -12.08 -8.75
N LEU A 172 20.00 -11.05 -8.07
CA LEU A 172 21.10 -11.19 -7.11
C LEU A 172 20.71 -12.07 -5.90
N LEU A 173 19.51 -11.88 -5.34
CA LEU A 173 19.03 -12.65 -4.17
C LEU A 173 18.93 -14.15 -4.45
N LEU A 174 18.74 -14.53 -5.72
CA LEU A 174 18.69 -15.94 -6.12
C LEU A 174 20.06 -16.61 -5.97
N HIS A 175 21.13 -15.93 -6.37
CA HIS A 175 22.48 -16.50 -6.45
C HIS A 175 23.33 -16.25 -5.22
N THR A 176 23.00 -15.24 -4.41
CA THR A 176 23.73 -14.94 -3.18
C THR A 176 23.52 -15.99 -2.09
N THR A 177 24.51 -16.11 -1.21
CA THR A 177 24.47 -16.89 0.03
C THR A 177 23.96 -16.07 1.23
N LEU A 178 23.72 -14.78 1.04
CA LEU A 178 23.25 -13.88 2.08
C LEU A 178 21.81 -14.17 2.49
N SER A 179 21.53 -13.95 3.77
CA SER A 179 20.20 -14.05 4.35
C SER A 179 19.62 -12.66 4.65
N ILE A 180 18.33 -12.47 4.39
CA ILE A 180 17.60 -11.25 4.74
C ILE A 180 17.32 -11.28 6.25
N ILE A 181 17.78 -10.24 6.95
CA ILE A 181 17.66 -10.07 8.40
C ILE A 181 16.80 -8.85 8.78
N GLY A 182 16.23 -8.18 7.79
CA GLY A 182 15.37 -7.03 8.04
C GLY A 182 14.98 -6.30 6.78
N GLU A 183 14.04 -5.38 6.93
CA GLU A 183 13.63 -4.46 5.87
C GLU A 183 13.48 -3.04 6.42
N GLU A 184 13.63 -2.07 5.53
CA GLU A 184 13.40 -0.66 5.82
C GLU A 184 12.65 0.00 4.68
N LYS A 185 11.51 0.64 4.99
CA LYS A 185 10.78 1.48 4.01
C LYS A 185 11.20 2.93 4.21
N PHE A 186 11.78 3.52 3.17
CA PHE A 186 12.28 4.89 3.21
C PHE A 186 11.51 5.80 2.24
N ARG A 187 11.05 6.94 2.73
CA ARG A 187 10.33 7.93 1.90
C ARG A 187 11.32 8.71 1.05
N VAL A 188 11.17 8.61 -0.26
CA VAL A 188 12.01 9.31 -1.24
C VAL A 188 11.46 10.71 -1.45
N LYS A 189 12.22 11.71 -1.00
CA LYS A 189 11.93 13.12 -1.22
C LYS A 189 12.93 13.69 -2.21
N HIS A 190 12.47 13.95 -3.43
CA HIS A 190 13.27 14.65 -4.43
C HIS A 190 13.22 16.15 -4.20
N CYS A 191 14.39 16.76 -4.13
CA CYS A 191 14.59 18.20 -4.00
C CYS A 191 15.33 18.73 -5.22
N LEU A 192 15.01 19.95 -5.62
CA LEU A 192 15.82 20.73 -6.56
C LEU A 192 16.91 21.43 -5.76
N VAL A 193 18.16 21.14 -6.09
CA VAL A 193 19.34 21.68 -5.40
C VAL A 193 20.19 22.52 -6.35
N GLY A 194 20.91 23.50 -5.83
CA GLY A 194 21.84 24.34 -6.60
C GLY A 194 22.85 25.06 -5.71
N SER A 195 23.69 25.89 -6.32
CA SER A 195 24.63 26.75 -5.58
C SER A 195 23.88 27.80 -4.73
N GLU A 196 24.52 28.40 -3.72
CA GLU A 196 23.87 29.38 -2.83
C GLU A 196 23.20 30.55 -3.58
N LYS A 197 23.82 30.97 -4.69
CA LYS A 197 23.36 32.09 -5.52
C LYS A 197 22.38 31.66 -6.63
N THR A 198 22.10 30.37 -6.77
CA THR A 198 21.19 29.84 -7.78
C THR A 198 19.73 30.20 -7.43
N THR A 199 18.96 30.53 -8.46
CA THR A 199 17.51 30.80 -8.39
C THR A 199 16.82 30.11 -9.57
N LEU A 200 15.53 29.79 -9.42
CA LEU A 200 14.73 29.05 -10.42
C LEU A 200 14.84 29.62 -11.84
N GLY A 201 14.83 30.96 -11.98
CA GLY A 201 14.88 31.62 -13.29
C GLY A 201 16.24 31.61 -13.98
N LYS A 202 17.32 31.19 -13.30
CA LYS A 202 18.68 31.15 -13.86
C LYS A 202 19.12 29.74 -14.26
N LEU A 203 18.29 28.73 -14.03
CA LEU A 203 18.64 27.34 -14.31
C LEU A 203 18.60 27.06 -15.82
N GLU A 204 19.68 26.49 -16.33
CA GLU A 204 19.79 26.04 -17.73
C GLU A 204 20.03 24.54 -17.83
N ILE A 205 20.72 23.94 -16.86
CA ILE A 205 21.04 22.50 -16.85
C ILE A 205 20.66 21.90 -15.49
N ILE A 206 19.91 20.79 -15.52
CA ILE A 206 19.61 19.98 -14.35
C ILE A 206 20.27 18.59 -14.47
N PHE A 207 21.12 18.26 -13.51
CA PHE A 207 21.73 16.94 -13.36
C PHE A 207 20.82 16.02 -12.55
N ALA A 208 20.50 14.83 -13.05
CA ALA A 208 19.66 13.89 -12.32
C ALA A 208 19.89 12.45 -12.77
N HIS A 209 19.57 11.50 -11.90
CA HIS A 209 19.36 10.12 -12.34
C HIS A 209 18.12 10.05 -13.26
N TYR A 210 18.13 9.16 -14.26
CA TYR A 210 17.03 9.06 -15.23
C TYR A 210 15.67 8.80 -14.56
N GLN A 211 15.64 7.95 -13.53
CA GLN A 211 14.42 7.68 -12.76
C GLN A 211 13.97 8.90 -11.97
N ALA A 212 14.89 9.63 -11.34
CA ALA A 212 14.57 10.83 -10.57
C ALA A 212 13.97 11.92 -11.47
N ALA A 213 14.53 12.11 -12.66
CA ALA A 213 14.00 13.03 -13.66
C ALA A 213 12.61 12.61 -14.17
N ALA A 214 12.40 11.32 -14.48
CA ALA A 214 11.09 10.80 -14.88
C ALA A 214 10.04 11.00 -13.78
N GLN A 215 10.42 10.77 -12.52
CA GLN A 215 9.57 10.99 -11.35
C GLN A 215 9.27 12.47 -11.07
N CYS A 216 10.04 13.42 -11.61
CA CYS A 216 9.85 14.85 -11.42
C CYS A 216 9.39 15.58 -12.70
N ASN A 217 8.96 14.85 -13.73
CA ASN A 217 8.71 15.42 -15.05
C ASN A 217 7.63 16.53 -15.08
N LYS A 218 6.60 16.47 -14.23
CA LYS A 218 5.55 17.51 -14.17
C LYS A 218 6.11 18.83 -13.71
N PHE A 219 7.04 18.79 -12.74
CA PHE A 219 7.73 19.97 -12.24
C PHE A 219 8.74 20.49 -13.27
N LEU A 220 9.54 19.58 -13.85
CA LEU A 220 10.53 19.95 -14.89
C LEU A 220 9.88 20.62 -16.10
N ALA A 221 8.66 20.19 -16.49
CA ALA A 221 7.90 20.82 -17.57
C ALA A 221 7.46 22.27 -17.29
N THR A 222 7.49 22.72 -16.03
CA THR A 222 7.21 24.14 -15.69
C THR A 222 8.38 25.07 -15.94
N LEU A 223 9.57 24.52 -16.23
CA LEU A 223 10.81 25.27 -16.46
C LEU A 223 11.07 25.39 -17.97
N PRO A 224 10.86 26.57 -18.58
CA PRO A 224 10.75 26.69 -20.04
C PRO A 224 12.06 26.51 -20.82
N ASN A 225 13.24 26.52 -20.18
CA ASN A 225 14.55 26.52 -20.86
C ASN A 225 15.61 25.58 -20.25
N VAL A 226 15.18 24.52 -19.56
CA VAL A 226 16.10 23.63 -18.84
C VAL A 226 16.41 22.36 -19.64
N LYS A 227 17.70 22.03 -19.78
CA LYS A 227 18.18 20.75 -20.31
C LYS A 227 18.49 19.79 -19.17
N ILE A 228 18.07 18.54 -19.31
CA ILE A 228 18.36 17.48 -18.33
C ILE A 228 19.58 16.70 -18.80
N GLN A 229 20.58 16.55 -17.92
CA GLN A 229 21.73 15.68 -18.16
C GLN A 229 21.72 14.54 -17.14
N TYR A 230 21.77 13.32 -17.67
CA TYR A 230 21.61 12.12 -16.86
C TYR A 230 22.91 11.64 -16.23
N PHE A 231 22.83 11.25 -14.97
CA PHE A 231 23.91 10.64 -14.19
C PHE A 231 23.48 9.25 -13.68
N ALA A 232 24.46 8.44 -13.28
CA ALA A 232 24.23 7.12 -12.69
C ALA A 232 23.65 7.17 -11.27
N ASP A 233 23.87 8.26 -10.53
CA ASP A 233 23.32 8.47 -9.18
C ASP A 233 22.93 9.95 -8.98
N THR A 234 21.84 10.15 -8.24
CA THR A 234 21.45 11.42 -7.63
C THR A 234 22.58 12.10 -6.86
N ALA A 235 23.36 11.39 -6.05
CA ALA A 235 24.42 12.00 -5.25
C ALA A 235 25.62 12.47 -6.11
N LEU A 236 25.94 11.75 -7.19
CA LEU A 236 26.90 12.21 -8.21
C LEU A 236 26.42 13.49 -8.90
N SER A 237 25.11 13.64 -9.10
CA SER A 237 24.51 14.86 -9.67
C SER A 237 24.76 16.09 -8.78
N VAL A 238 24.75 15.91 -7.45
CA VAL A 238 25.04 16.97 -6.47
C VAL A 238 26.53 17.30 -6.43
N LYS A 239 27.38 16.28 -6.46
CA LYS A 239 28.84 16.43 -6.50
C LYS A 239 29.28 17.28 -7.70
N GLU A 240 28.68 17.05 -8.87
CA GLU A 240 28.97 17.80 -10.09
C GLU A 240 28.70 19.31 -9.95
N ILE A 241 27.60 19.69 -9.28
CA ILE A 241 27.29 21.10 -9.00
C ILE A 241 28.35 21.71 -8.11
N LYS A 242 28.79 20.96 -7.08
CA LYS A 242 29.79 21.45 -6.14
C LYS A 242 31.13 21.70 -6.83
N GLU A 243 31.56 20.80 -7.71
CA GLU A 243 32.82 20.92 -8.45
C GLU A 243 32.78 22.06 -9.47
N LYS A 244 31.66 22.22 -10.20
CA LYS A 244 31.55 23.27 -11.23
C LYS A 244 31.16 24.64 -10.70
N GLY A 245 30.46 24.71 -9.56
CA GLY A 245 30.13 25.95 -8.86
C GLY A 245 29.29 26.98 -9.64
N LYS A 246 28.67 26.60 -10.77
CA LYS A 246 27.92 27.52 -11.63
C LYS A 246 26.51 27.76 -11.12
N VAL A 247 26.04 29.00 -11.24
CA VAL A 247 24.68 29.39 -10.83
C VAL A 247 23.60 28.86 -11.77
N GLU A 248 23.96 28.50 -13.00
CA GLU A 248 23.06 27.98 -14.04
C GLU A 248 22.73 26.49 -13.86
N TYR A 249 23.43 25.82 -12.95
CA TYR A 249 23.30 24.37 -12.76
C TYR A 249 22.45 24.05 -11.54
N GLY A 250 21.58 23.07 -11.72
CA GLY A 250 20.77 22.46 -10.67
C GLY A 250 20.88 20.94 -10.70
N ALA A 251 20.41 20.27 -9.64
CA ALA A 251 20.32 18.81 -9.59
C ALA A 251 19.07 18.37 -8.88
N ILE A 252 18.64 17.13 -9.17
CA ILE A 252 17.59 16.44 -8.42
C ILE A 252 18.27 15.45 -7.48
N ALA A 253 18.08 15.65 -6.18
CA ALA A 253 18.68 14.80 -5.15
C ALA A 253 17.88 14.79 -3.83
N SER A 254 18.35 13.97 -2.88
CA SER A 254 17.85 13.99 -1.50
C SER A 254 18.23 15.28 -0.78
N GLU A 255 17.44 15.64 0.24
CA GLU A 255 17.73 16.77 1.12
C GLU A 255 19.06 16.58 1.87
N GLU A 256 19.35 15.36 2.31
CA GLU A 256 20.57 14.98 3.00
C GLU A 256 21.79 15.08 2.09
N ALA A 257 21.70 14.69 0.82
CA ALA A 257 22.79 14.91 -0.14
C ALA A 257 23.06 16.41 -0.33
N ALA A 258 22.02 17.24 -0.41
CA ALA A 258 22.17 18.69 -0.50
C ALA A 258 22.93 19.25 0.72
N LYS A 259 22.56 18.81 1.93
CA LYS A 259 23.21 19.21 3.18
C LYS A 259 24.65 18.72 3.25
N PHE A 260 24.91 17.47 2.88
CA PHE A 260 26.25 16.87 2.90
C PHE A 260 27.25 17.65 2.02
N PHE A 261 26.82 18.09 0.84
CA PHE A 261 27.66 18.89 -0.07
C PHE A 261 27.61 20.41 0.19
N ASN A 262 26.93 20.86 1.25
CA ASN A 262 26.69 22.27 1.56
C ASN A 262 26.14 23.04 0.35
N LEU A 263 25.06 22.54 -0.24
CA LEU A 263 24.35 23.17 -1.34
C LEU A 263 22.95 23.64 -0.91
N LYS A 264 22.43 24.64 -1.60
CA LYS A 264 21.13 25.23 -1.30
C LYS A 264 20.03 24.40 -1.92
N ILE A 265 19.03 24.08 -1.09
CA ILE A 265 17.77 23.51 -1.55
C ILE A 265 16.91 24.65 -2.08
N ILE A 266 16.61 24.61 -3.38
CA ILE A 266 15.81 25.63 -4.07
C ILE A 266 14.34 25.35 -3.87
N GLN A 267 13.96 24.07 -4.00
CA GLN A 267 12.58 23.62 -3.83
C GLN A 267 12.55 22.17 -3.33
N THR A 268 11.68 21.89 -2.37
CA THR A 268 11.45 20.55 -1.82
C THR A 268 10.24 19.89 -2.50
N GLU A 269 10.18 18.56 -2.39
CA GLU A 269 9.02 17.74 -2.81
C GLU A 269 8.60 17.96 -4.28
N ILE A 270 9.57 17.99 -5.19
CA ILE A 270 9.33 18.20 -6.64
C ILE A 270 8.85 16.94 -7.38
N ALA A 271 8.70 15.82 -6.67
CA ALA A 271 8.24 14.56 -7.24
C ALA A 271 6.76 14.61 -7.65
N ASN A 272 6.42 13.88 -8.72
CA ASN A 272 5.08 13.78 -9.27
C ASN A 272 4.05 13.17 -8.32
N GLN A 273 4.53 12.32 -7.39
CA GLN A 273 3.76 11.66 -6.36
C GLN A 273 4.39 11.95 -5.00
N PRO A 274 3.62 12.47 -4.03
CA PRO A 274 4.14 12.83 -2.71
C PRO A 274 4.47 11.61 -1.83
N GLU A 275 3.77 10.49 -2.06
CA GLU A 275 3.91 9.22 -1.33
C GLU A 275 4.84 8.25 -2.11
N ASN A 276 6.09 8.65 -2.30
CA ASN A 276 7.11 7.84 -2.95
C ASN A 276 7.97 7.12 -1.89
N TYR A 277 7.98 5.79 -1.92
CA TYR A 277 8.73 4.97 -0.97
C TYR A 277 9.60 3.96 -1.70
N THR A 278 10.80 3.74 -1.19
CA THR A 278 11.65 2.62 -1.58
C THR A 278 11.75 1.65 -0.41
N ARG A 279 11.50 0.37 -0.67
CA ARG A 279 11.72 -0.72 0.26
C ARG A 279 13.14 -1.25 0.07
N PHE A 280 13.88 -1.30 1.16
CA PHE A 280 15.22 -1.85 1.23
C PHE A 280 15.23 -3.11 2.08
N LEU A 281 16.09 -4.05 1.69
CA LEU A 281 16.39 -5.28 2.42
C LEU A 281 17.77 -5.16 3.06
N VAL A 282 17.87 -5.61 4.30
CA VAL A 282 19.13 -5.74 5.03
C VAL A 282 19.55 -7.19 4.96
N CYS A 283 20.69 -7.46 4.33
CA CYS A 283 21.20 -8.80 4.13
C CYS A 283 22.50 -9.01 4.93
N SER A 284 22.71 -10.22 5.44
CA SER A 284 23.93 -10.59 6.17
C SER A 284 24.32 -12.04 5.88
N ARG A 285 25.58 -12.40 6.16
CA ARG A 285 26.05 -13.80 6.04
C ARG A 285 25.42 -14.74 7.06
N LYS A 286 25.06 -14.22 8.25
CA LYS A 286 24.46 -15.02 9.32
C LYS A 286 22.94 -14.91 9.22
N THR A 287 22.27 -16.05 9.23
CA THR A 287 20.80 -16.09 9.32
C THR A 287 20.36 -15.50 10.66
N GLN A 288 19.31 -14.67 10.65
CA GLN A 288 18.70 -14.22 11.89
C GLN A 288 17.77 -15.28 12.46
N ILE A 289 18.01 -15.68 13.72
CA ILE A 289 17.06 -16.48 14.49
C ILE A 289 16.09 -15.49 15.14
N VAL A 290 14.87 -15.45 14.61
CA VAL A 290 13.78 -14.69 15.21
C VAL A 290 13.08 -15.59 16.23
N ASP A 291 12.95 -15.10 17.46
CA ASP A 291 12.17 -15.77 18.50
C ASP A 291 10.71 -15.93 18.05
N SER A 292 10.10 -17.09 18.31
CA SER A 292 8.73 -17.42 17.87
C SER A 292 7.67 -16.47 18.42
N ARG A 293 7.97 -15.75 19.51
CA ARG A 293 7.09 -14.76 20.14
C ARG A 293 7.10 -13.40 19.46
N ILE A 294 7.98 -13.19 18.48
CA ILE A 294 8.08 -11.96 17.69
C ILE A 294 7.36 -12.18 16.36
N PRO A 295 6.39 -11.33 15.98
CA PRO A 295 5.83 -11.32 14.64
C PRO A 295 6.94 -11.18 13.60
N ALA A 296 7.03 -12.17 12.72
CA ALA A 296 8.10 -12.25 11.73
C ALA A 296 7.50 -12.35 10.34
N LYS A 297 8.29 -11.87 9.38
CA LYS A 297 8.08 -12.04 7.96
C LYS A 297 9.13 -13.00 7.44
N THR A 298 8.71 -13.92 6.59
CA THR A 298 9.63 -14.81 5.88
C THR A 298 9.56 -14.48 4.40
N SER A 299 10.73 -14.25 3.81
CA SER A 299 10.89 -14.09 2.37
C SER A 299 11.42 -15.38 1.77
N LEU A 300 10.82 -15.82 0.67
CA LEU A 300 11.26 -16.99 -0.09
C LEU A 300 11.22 -16.72 -1.59
N VAL A 301 11.96 -17.53 -2.32
CA VAL A 301 11.82 -17.68 -3.77
C VAL A 301 11.46 -19.12 -4.08
N MET A 302 10.51 -19.31 -4.97
CA MET A 302 10.08 -20.62 -5.44
C MET A 302 9.93 -20.66 -6.95
N ALA A 303 10.20 -21.80 -7.57
CA ALA A 303 9.84 -22.08 -8.95
C ALA A 303 8.83 -23.23 -8.98
N THR A 304 7.72 -23.06 -9.69
CA THR A 304 6.71 -24.10 -9.87
C THR A 304 6.88 -24.78 -11.23
N ALA A 305 6.20 -25.92 -11.44
CA ALA A 305 6.12 -26.47 -12.78
C ALA A 305 5.37 -25.51 -13.74
N HIS A 306 5.73 -25.54 -15.03
CA HIS A 306 5.04 -24.75 -16.05
C HIS A 306 3.82 -25.50 -16.61
N THR A 307 2.88 -25.84 -15.74
CA THR A 307 1.59 -26.48 -16.11
C THR A 307 0.43 -25.75 -15.44
N ALA A 308 -0.75 -25.82 -16.06
CA ALA A 308 -1.95 -25.14 -15.59
C ALA A 308 -2.25 -25.48 -14.11
N GLY A 309 -2.40 -24.44 -13.28
CA GLY A 309 -2.70 -24.59 -11.86
C GLY A 309 -1.50 -24.81 -10.94
N SER A 310 -0.26 -24.89 -11.46
CA SER A 310 0.93 -25.13 -10.62
C SER A 310 1.15 -24.05 -9.55
N LEU A 311 1.09 -22.77 -9.92
CA LEU A 311 1.16 -21.67 -8.96
C LEU A 311 -0.03 -21.70 -7.98
N LEU A 312 -1.24 -22.00 -8.46
CA LEU A 312 -2.42 -22.08 -7.61
C LEU A 312 -2.26 -23.16 -6.53
N ASN A 313 -1.72 -24.33 -6.89
CA ASN A 313 -1.47 -25.42 -5.95
C ASN A 313 -0.45 -25.00 -4.87
N ALA A 314 0.62 -24.31 -5.27
CA ALA A 314 1.60 -23.75 -4.32
C ALA A 314 0.96 -22.70 -3.40
N LEU A 315 0.17 -21.76 -3.93
CA LEU A 315 -0.51 -20.73 -3.15
C LEU A 315 -1.62 -21.31 -2.25
N ALA A 316 -2.26 -22.41 -2.64
CA ALA A 316 -3.27 -23.09 -1.84
C ALA A 316 -2.70 -23.62 -0.51
N VAL A 317 -1.40 -23.93 -0.44
CA VAL A 317 -0.72 -24.32 0.80
C VAL A 317 -0.81 -23.20 1.84
N PHE A 318 -0.53 -21.95 1.45
CA PHE A 318 -0.64 -20.80 2.36
C PHE A 318 -2.07 -20.64 2.89
N SER A 319 -3.08 -20.83 2.03
CA SER A 319 -4.48 -20.81 2.44
C SER A 319 -4.83 -21.97 3.38
N LYS A 320 -4.33 -23.18 3.14
CA LYS A 320 -4.54 -24.37 4.00
C LYS A 320 -4.06 -24.11 5.42
N TYR A 321 -2.92 -23.45 5.57
CA TYR A 321 -2.38 -23.06 6.86
C TYR A 321 -2.90 -21.71 7.34
N ASN A 322 -3.77 -20.98 6.63
CA ASN A 322 -4.20 -19.64 7.04
C ASN A 322 -3.00 -18.72 7.35
N ILE A 323 -2.09 -18.61 6.39
CA ILE A 323 -0.91 -17.73 6.43
C ILE A 323 -1.09 -16.65 5.36
N ASN A 324 -0.94 -15.39 5.77
CA ASN A 324 -1.10 -14.25 4.88
C ASN A 324 0.16 -14.05 4.02
N ILE A 325 -0.05 -13.82 2.72
CA ILE A 325 1.01 -13.46 1.77
C ILE A 325 0.97 -11.94 1.62
N GLU A 326 2.08 -11.27 1.92
CA GLU A 326 2.21 -9.82 1.79
C GLU A 326 2.68 -9.40 0.40
N LYS A 327 3.50 -10.23 -0.25
CA LYS A 327 4.04 -9.95 -1.58
C LYS A 327 4.16 -11.21 -2.41
N LEU A 328 3.84 -11.10 -3.70
CA LEU A 328 4.08 -12.12 -4.71
C LEU A 328 4.50 -11.43 -6.02
N GLU A 329 5.71 -11.70 -6.50
CA GLU A 329 6.27 -11.13 -7.72
C GLU A 329 6.78 -12.27 -8.63
N SER A 330 6.34 -12.30 -9.89
CA SER A 330 6.79 -13.29 -10.88
C SER A 330 7.96 -12.76 -11.72
N ARG A 331 8.97 -13.59 -11.95
CA ARG A 331 10.17 -13.26 -12.74
C ARG A 331 10.51 -14.41 -13.69
N PRO A 332 10.84 -14.16 -14.96
CA PRO A 332 11.28 -15.22 -15.86
C PRO A 332 12.64 -15.77 -15.41
N ILE A 333 12.84 -17.07 -15.52
CA ILE A 333 14.13 -17.71 -15.23
C ILE A 333 15.10 -17.40 -16.37
N VAL A 334 16.22 -16.75 -16.05
CA VAL A 334 17.28 -16.48 -17.03
C VAL A 334 17.84 -17.81 -17.54
N GLY A 335 17.77 -18.03 -18.85
CA GLY A 335 18.24 -19.25 -19.51
C GLY A 335 17.17 -20.32 -19.76
N ASN A 336 16.01 -20.26 -19.09
CA ASN A 336 14.88 -21.15 -19.32
C ASN A 336 13.64 -20.34 -19.76
N PRO A 337 13.44 -20.14 -21.07
CA PRO A 337 12.27 -19.43 -21.57
C PRO A 337 10.97 -20.06 -21.05
N TRP A 338 10.04 -19.22 -20.60
CA TRP A 338 8.70 -19.62 -20.12
C TRP A 338 8.65 -20.31 -18.76
N GLU A 339 9.77 -20.56 -18.08
CA GLU A 339 9.74 -20.91 -16.66
C GLU A 339 9.77 -19.65 -15.80
N GLU A 340 8.93 -19.60 -14.77
CA GLU A 340 8.79 -18.45 -13.88
C GLU A 340 9.22 -18.80 -12.45
N MET A 341 9.97 -17.89 -11.84
CA MET A 341 10.23 -17.84 -10.41
C MET A 341 9.29 -16.84 -9.74
N PHE A 342 8.91 -17.17 -8.51
CA PHE A 342 8.04 -16.36 -7.69
C PHE A 342 8.79 -15.96 -6.43
N TYR A 343 8.94 -14.65 -6.24
CA TYR A 343 9.42 -14.08 -4.99
C TYR A 343 8.21 -13.79 -4.11
N LEU A 344 8.26 -14.26 -2.88
CA LEU A 344 7.14 -14.23 -1.97
C LEU A 344 7.58 -13.73 -0.59
N ASP A 345 6.79 -12.83 -0.02
CA ASP A 345 6.86 -12.48 1.40
C ASP A 345 5.57 -12.91 2.08
N PHE A 346 5.68 -13.55 3.24
CA PHE A 346 4.51 -13.97 4.01
C PHE A 346 4.73 -13.78 5.51
N GLU A 347 3.62 -13.62 6.24
CA GLU A 347 3.61 -13.48 7.69
C GLU A 347 3.84 -14.85 8.35
N GLY A 348 5.01 -15.04 8.94
CA GLY A 348 5.36 -16.30 9.57
C GLY A 348 6.81 -16.35 10.03
N ASN A 349 7.03 -17.00 11.17
CA ASN A 349 8.37 -17.30 11.68
C ASN A 349 8.76 -18.74 11.28
N ILE A 350 9.94 -18.91 10.68
CA ILE A 350 10.47 -20.22 10.25
C ILE A 350 10.60 -21.25 11.38
N ASN A 351 10.74 -20.79 12.63
CA ASN A 351 10.83 -21.67 13.80
C ASN A 351 9.47 -22.21 14.24
N SER A 352 8.36 -21.60 13.81
CA SER A 352 7.02 -22.07 14.14
C SER A 352 6.71 -23.40 13.45
N GLU A 353 6.09 -24.32 14.19
CA GLU A 353 5.68 -25.64 13.67
C GLU A 353 4.78 -25.51 12.44
N LYS A 354 3.86 -24.54 12.48
CA LYS A 354 2.96 -24.20 11.38
C LYS A 354 3.69 -23.83 10.08
N VAL A 355 4.74 -23.00 10.17
CA VAL A 355 5.51 -22.60 8.98
C VAL A 355 6.41 -23.73 8.49
N LYS A 356 6.96 -24.56 9.38
CA LYS A 356 7.72 -25.76 8.97
C LYS A 356 6.85 -26.71 8.14
N LEU A 357 5.66 -27.04 8.63
CA LEU A 357 4.69 -27.86 7.89
C LEU A 357 4.27 -27.22 6.57
N LEU A 358 4.09 -25.89 6.55
CA LEU A 358 3.82 -25.16 5.31
C LEU A 358 4.96 -25.32 4.30
N LEU A 359 6.22 -25.18 4.71
CA LEU A 359 7.37 -25.28 3.81
C LEU A 359 7.54 -26.71 3.26
N ASP A 360 7.28 -27.72 4.08
CA ASP A 360 7.29 -29.13 3.67
C ASP A 360 6.21 -29.39 2.60
N ASP A 361 4.97 -28.94 2.83
CA ASP A 361 3.87 -29.07 1.87
C ASP A 361 4.13 -28.26 0.59
N LEU A 362 4.70 -27.06 0.72
CA LEU A 362 5.04 -26.20 -0.41
C LEU A 362 6.10 -26.88 -1.30
N GLY A 363 7.06 -27.57 -0.69
CA GLY A 363 8.09 -28.34 -1.39
C GLY A 363 7.52 -29.34 -2.40
N ILE A 364 6.36 -29.95 -2.11
CA ILE A 364 5.67 -30.91 -3.00
C ILE A 364 5.21 -30.26 -4.30
N HIS A 365 4.87 -28.97 -4.26
CA HIS A 365 4.31 -28.21 -5.38
C HIS A 365 5.34 -27.34 -6.11
N THR A 366 6.59 -27.34 -5.65
CA THR A 366 7.67 -26.53 -6.19
C THR A 366 8.82 -27.40 -6.71
N ARG A 367 9.45 -26.97 -7.81
CA ARG A 367 10.68 -27.59 -8.32
C ARG A 367 11.93 -27.04 -7.63
N PHE A 368 11.83 -25.80 -7.18
CA PHE A 368 12.88 -25.08 -6.48
C PHE A 368 12.23 -24.26 -5.38
N LEU A 369 12.83 -24.27 -4.20
CA LEU A 369 12.40 -23.50 -3.04
C LEU A 369 13.66 -23.07 -2.29
N LYS A 370 13.80 -21.77 -2.06
CA LYS A 370 14.89 -21.19 -1.27
C LYS A 370 14.31 -20.14 -0.34
N VAL A 371 14.48 -20.34 0.96
CA VAL A 371 14.18 -19.30 1.95
C VAL A 371 15.30 -18.26 1.89
N LEU A 372 14.93 -17.00 1.68
CA LEU A 372 15.86 -15.88 1.62
C LEU A 372 16.14 -15.29 3.00
N GLY A 373 15.18 -15.38 3.93
CA GLY A 373 15.38 -14.96 5.30
C GLY A 373 14.09 -14.89 6.10
N CYS A 374 14.23 -14.86 7.43
CA CYS A 374 13.14 -14.67 8.38
C CYS A 374 13.54 -13.51 9.30
N TYR A 375 12.73 -12.47 9.38
CA TYR A 375 13.07 -11.24 10.07
C TYR A 375 11.83 -10.57 10.70
N PRO A 376 12.00 -9.73 11.74
CA PRO A 376 10.88 -9.10 12.46
C PRO A 376 10.08 -8.14 11.58
N THR A 377 8.75 -8.13 11.74
CA THR A 377 7.88 -7.15 11.08
C THR A 377 7.78 -5.87 11.92
N LYS A 378 7.99 -4.70 11.29
CA LYS A 378 7.88 -3.38 11.93
C LYS A 378 6.45 -2.79 11.91
N GLU A 379 5.58 -3.28 11.04
CA GLU A 379 4.22 -2.72 10.86
C GLU A 379 3.16 -3.46 11.68
N VAL A 380 2.36 -2.71 12.45
CA VAL A 380 1.03 -3.13 12.89
C VAL A 380 0.07 -2.90 11.74
N SER A 381 -0.89 -3.81 11.54
CA SER A 381 -1.98 -3.56 10.60
C SER A 381 -2.72 -2.26 10.97
N LYS A 382 -2.52 -1.19 10.20
CA LYS A 382 -3.26 0.08 10.34
C LYS A 382 -4.79 -0.08 10.20
N ALA A 383 -5.23 -1.20 9.62
CA ALA A 383 -6.64 -1.54 9.40
C ALA A 383 -7.49 -1.57 10.69
N ALA A 384 -6.92 -1.93 11.85
CA ALA A 384 -7.64 -1.93 13.13
C ALA A 384 -7.87 -0.50 13.68
N LEU A 385 -6.97 0.44 13.34
CA LEU A 385 -6.97 1.81 13.85
C LEU A 385 -7.98 2.72 13.13
N ASP A 386 -8.12 2.58 11.82
CA ASP A 386 -9.11 3.34 11.05
C ASP A 386 -10.54 2.99 11.51
N PHE A 387 -10.78 1.73 11.87
CA PHE A 387 -12.09 1.28 12.37
C PHE A 387 -12.45 1.94 13.72
N LEU A 388 -11.50 2.04 14.65
CA LEU A 388 -11.72 2.64 15.98
C LEU A 388 -11.86 4.17 15.92
N ALA A 389 -11.07 4.85 15.07
CA ALA A 389 -11.19 6.28 14.85
C ALA A 389 -12.54 6.65 14.19
N THR A 390 -13.02 5.81 13.26
CA THR A 390 -14.29 6.03 12.55
C THR A 390 -15.50 5.71 13.43
N ALA A 391 -15.40 4.73 14.33
CA ALA A 391 -16.47 4.39 15.27
C ALA A 391 -16.70 5.47 16.35
N ALA A 392 -15.64 6.18 16.77
CA ALA A 392 -15.72 7.24 17.76
C ALA A 392 -16.32 8.55 17.21
N ASN A 393 -16.14 8.84 15.91
CA ASN A 393 -16.60 10.09 15.27
C ASN A 393 -18.05 10.06 14.78
N LYS A 394 -18.74 8.91 14.81
CA LYS A 394 -20.14 8.78 14.33
C LYS A 394 -21.22 9.31 15.29
N LYS A 395 -20.88 9.78 16.49
CA LYS A 395 -21.88 10.19 17.50
C LYS A 395 -22.07 11.70 17.71
N GLU A 396 -21.28 12.59 17.09
CA GLU A 396 -21.31 14.03 17.46
C GLU A 396 -21.53 15.04 16.31
N VAL A 397 -21.81 14.65 15.08
CA VAL A 397 -22.07 15.63 13.99
C VAL A 397 -23.48 15.47 13.41
N GLU A 398 -24.49 15.67 14.26
CA GLU A 398 -25.83 16.07 13.82
C GLU A 398 -26.29 17.26 14.67
N LYS A 399 -25.89 18.49 14.28
CA LYS A 399 -26.78 19.66 14.18
C LYS A 399 -26.01 20.95 13.84
N THR A 400 -26.69 21.76 13.02
CA THR A 400 -26.53 23.20 12.77
C THR A 400 -25.26 23.70 12.10
N ILE A 401 -25.31 23.90 10.78
CA ILE A 401 -24.75 25.10 10.11
C ILE A 401 -25.64 25.49 8.91
N GLU A 402 -26.10 26.74 8.89
CA GLU A 402 -26.82 27.42 7.79
C GLU A 402 -25.89 27.73 6.60
N PRO A 403 -26.41 27.89 5.36
CA PRO A 403 -25.55 28.00 4.18
C PRO A 403 -24.85 29.36 4.10
N VAL A 404 -23.51 29.34 4.19
CA VAL A 404 -22.67 30.47 3.79
C VAL A 404 -22.53 30.46 2.27
N LYS A 405 -22.88 31.59 1.64
CA LYS A 405 -22.64 31.85 0.21
C LYS A 405 -21.13 31.87 -0.07
N GLU A 406 -20.63 30.88 -0.80
CA GLU A 406 -19.29 30.93 -1.39
C GLU A 406 -19.32 31.68 -2.72
N VAL A 407 -18.42 32.66 -2.84
CA VAL A 407 -18.13 33.44 -4.04
C VAL A 407 -17.30 32.57 -5.00
N GLU A 408 -17.78 32.44 -6.24
CA GLU A 408 -17.11 31.72 -7.31
C GLU A 408 -15.67 32.24 -7.56
N LYS A 409 -14.69 31.34 -7.48
CA LYS A 409 -13.35 31.55 -8.07
C LYS A 409 -13.32 30.94 -9.49
N PRO A 410 -12.64 31.58 -10.45
CA PRO A 410 -12.67 31.15 -11.85
C PRO A 410 -11.99 29.79 -12.03
N LYS A 411 -12.63 28.91 -12.80
CA LYS A 411 -12.17 27.56 -13.14
C LYS A 411 -10.80 27.60 -13.84
N LYS A 412 -9.76 27.07 -13.19
CA LYS A 412 -8.50 26.71 -13.85
C LYS A 412 -8.77 25.51 -14.79
N ALA A 413 -8.33 25.60 -16.03
CA ALA A 413 -8.45 24.52 -17.01
C ALA A 413 -7.82 23.22 -16.48
N SER A 414 -8.63 22.18 -16.34
CA SER A 414 -8.21 20.84 -15.93
C SER A 414 -7.34 20.19 -17.02
N LYS A 415 -6.36 19.36 -16.60
CA LYS A 415 -5.62 18.48 -17.51
C LYS A 415 -6.61 17.66 -18.36
N PRO A 416 -6.29 17.33 -19.62
CA PRO A 416 -7.16 16.50 -20.45
C PRO A 416 -7.31 15.13 -19.79
N LYS A 417 -8.48 14.86 -19.21
CA LYS A 417 -8.86 13.54 -18.72
C LYS A 417 -9.07 12.63 -19.93
N SER A 418 -8.62 11.38 -19.85
CA SER A 418 -8.77 10.39 -20.92
C SER A 418 -10.24 9.93 -21.10
N TYR A 419 -11.08 10.16 -20.09
CA TYR A 419 -12.53 9.93 -20.09
C TYR A 419 -13.26 11.28 -20.18
N LYS A 420 -13.99 11.52 -21.27
CA LYS A 420 -14.71 12.78 -21.48
C LYS A 420 -16.13 12.68 -20.94
N LEU A 421 -16.88 11.67 -21.36
CA LEU A 421 -18.29 11.49 -21.03
C LEU A 421 -18.52 11.14 -19.56
N ALA A 422 -17.59 10.42 -18.93
CA ALA A 422 -17.65 10.11 -17.50
C ALA A 422 -17.20 11.28 -16.59
N SER A 423 -16.69 12.37 -17.15
CA SER A 423 -16.16 13.50 -16.37
C SER A 423 -17.25 14.45 -15.89
N ARG A 424 -17.07 15.02 -14.69
CA ARG A 424 -17.86 16.17 -14.22
C ARG A 424 -17.70 17.43 -15.07
N ASP A 425 -16.62 17.50 -15.86
CA ASP A 425 -16.43 18.57 -16.85
C ASP A 425 -17.45 18.47 -18.00
N TYR A 426 -17.91 17.25 -18.31
CA TYR A 426 -18.93 17.00 -19.33
C TYR A 426 -20.35 17.12 -18.77
N LYS A 427 -20.58 16.62 -17.55
CA LYS A 427 -21.86 16.76 -16.85
C LYS A 427 -21.62 17.05 -15.38
N ALA A 428 -21.96 18.27 -14.94
CA ALA A 428 -21.73 18.69 -13.56
C ALA A 428 -22.74 18.05 -12.59
N GLU A 429 -23.99 17.89 -13.02
CA GLU A 429 -25.09 17.39 -12.20
C GLU A 429 -25.01 15.87 -12.01
N ASP A 430 -25.57 15.39 -10.90
CA ASP A 430 -25.66 13.96 -10.64
C ASP A 430 -26.48 13.23 -11.70
N THR A 431 -26.07 12.00 -11.99
CA THR A 431 -26.84 11.10 -12.85
C THR A 431 -27.85 10.37 -11.98
N ILE A 432 -29.13 10.65 -12.22
CA ILE A 432 -30.26 10.00 -11.56
C ILE A 432 -30.82 8.96 -12.54
N ILE A 433 -30.73 7.69 -12.16
CA ILE A 433 -31.19 6.56 -12.95
C ILE A 433 -32.49 6.04 -12.33
N LYS A 434 -33.56 6.06 -13.11
CA LYS A 434 -34.87 5.53 -12.71
C LYS A 434 -34.98 4.06 -13.10
N VAL A 435 -35.27 3.21 -12.11
CA VAL A 435 -35.56 1.77 -12.28
C VAL A 435 -36.91 1.50 -11.66
N ASN A 436 -37.94 1.37 -12.49
CA ASN A 436 -39.35 1.44 -12.05
C ASN A 436 -39.58 2.70 -11.20
N ASP A 437 -40.04 2.57 -9.96
CA ASP A 437 -40.29 3.71 -9.07
C ASP A 437 -39.07 4.10 -8.20
N ILE A 438 -37.93 3.44 -8.39
CA ILE A 438 -36.70 3.66 -7.62
C ILE A 438 -35.79 4.64 -8.37
N LEU A 439 -35.26 5.64 -7.65
CA LEU A 439 -34.25 6.58 -8.16
C LEU A 439 -32.88 6.25 -7.56
N ILE A 440 -31.90 5.98 -8.42
CA ILE A 440 -30.51 5.71 -8.03
C ILE A 440 -29.65 6.92 -8.40
N GLY A 441 -28.91 7.48 -7.42
CA GLY A 441 -28.05 8.65 -7.60
C GLY A 441 -28.62 9.94 -6.98
N GLY A 442 -27.77 10.95 -6.81
CA GLY A 442 -28.10 12.16 -6.02
C GLY A 442 -28.22 11.84 -4.53
N ASN A 443 -29.22 12.41 -3.87
CA ASN A 443 -29.49 12.19 -2.44
C ASN A 443 -30.37 10.95 -2.16
N ASN A 444 -30.64 10.11 -3.16
CA ASN A 444 -31.47 8.91 -3.00
C ASN A 444 -30.63 7.74 -2.46
N PHE A 445 -31.07 7.13 -1.37
CA PHE A 445 -30.45 5.93 -0.79
C PHE A 445 -31.20 4.67 -1.21
N VAL A 446 -30.50 3.71 -1.82
CA VAL A 446 -31.09 2.46 -2.33
C VAL A 446 -30.25 1.28 -1.85
N VAL A 447 -30.91 0.26 -1.31
CA VAL A 447 -30.33 -1.01 -0.91
C VAL A 447 -30.60 -2.05 -2.00
N ILE A 448 -29.52 -2.61 -2.51
CA ILE A 448 -29.53 -3.71 -3.47
C ILE A 448 -29.02 -4.96 -2.73
N GLY A 449 -29.88 -5.96 -2.55
CA GLY A 449 -29.62 -7.09 -1.65
C GLY A 449 -30.11 -8.43 -2.20
N GLY A 450 -29.45 -9.52 -1.81
CA GLY A 450 -29.80 -10.88 -2.23
C GLY A 450 -28.57 -11.81 -2.29
N PRO A 451 -28.77 -13.08 -2.66
CA PRO A 451 -27.74 -14.10 -2.51
C PRO A 451 -26.56 -13.90 -3.50
N CYS A 452 -25.42 -14.54 -3.17
CA CYS A 452 -24.24 -14.51 -4.03
C CYS A 452 -24.45 -15.24 -5.37
N SER A 453 -25.22 -16.32 -5.34
CA SER A 453 -25.62 -17.15 -6.48
C SER A 453 -27.09 -17.50 -6.38
N VAL A 454 -27.75 -17.63 -7.53
CA VAL A 454 -29.05 -18.30 -7.62
C VAL A 454 -28.79 -19.79 -7.78
N GLU A 455 -29.27 -20.58 -6.82
CA GLU A 455 -28.97 -22.02 -6.70
C GLU A 455 -30.22 -22.89 -6.75
N SER A 456 -31.38 -22.36 -6.37
CA SER A 456 -32.68 -23.02 -6.54
C SER A 456 -33.83 -22.03 -6.47
N HIS A 457 -35.01 -22.47 -6.92
CA HIS A 457 -36.28 -21.74 -6.75
C HIS A 457 -36.55 -21.39 -5.29
N GLU A 458 -36.48 -22.37 -4.39
CA GLU A 458 -36.76 -22.18 -2.96
C GLU A 458 -35.80 -21.16 -2.33
N GLN A 459 -34.50 -21.27 -2.64
CA GLN A 459 -33.47 -20.37 -2.11
C GLN A 459 -33.72 -18.92 -2.54
N ILE A 460 -33.96 -18.66 -3.83
CA ILE A 460 -34.14 -17.28 -4.29
C ILE A 460 -35.46 -16.68 -3.80
N PHE A 461 -36.54 -17.47 -3.68
CA PHE A 461 -37.81 -16.99 -3.14
C PHE A 461 -37.73 -16.65 -1.66
N GLN A 462 -37.04 -17.47 -0.85
CA GLN A 462 -36.79 -17.18 0.57
C GLN A 462 -35.91 -15.94 0.75
N CYS A 463 -34.83 -15.82 -0.02
CA CYS A 463 -33.99 -14.63 0.00
C CYS A 463 -34.73 -13.37 -0.43
N ALA A 464 -35.57 -13.45 -1.45
CA ALA A 464 -36.35 -12.33 -1.95
C ALA A 464 -37.38 -11.85 -0.92
N GLN A 465 -38.09 -12.79 -0.28
CA GLN A 465 -38.99 -12.47 0.82
C GLN A 465 -38.26 -11.75 1.95
N PHE A 466 -37.18 -12.36 2.45
CA PHE A 466 -36.39 -11.80 3.55
C PHE A 466 -35.84 -10.41 3.20
N ALA A 467 -35.31 -10.23 2.00
CA ALA A 467 -34.77 -8.95 1.54
C ALA A 467 -35.86 -7.87 1.51
N LYS A 468 -37.04 -8.18 0.96
CA LYS A 468 -38.18 -7.27 0.90
C LYS A 468 -38.67 -6.86 2.29
N GLU A 469 -38.81 -7.82 3.21
CA GLU A 469 -39.25 -7.60 4.59
C GLU A 469 -38.27 -6.69 5.36
N ASN A 470 -36.98 -6.68 4.99
CA ASN A 470 -35.93 -5.88 5.62
C ASN A 470 -35.61 -4.58 4.85
N GLY A 471 -36.49 -4.14 3.95
CA GLY A 471 -36.37 -2.83 3.29
C GLY A 471 -35.41 -2.78 2.10
N THR A 472 -34.98 -3.93 1.57
CA THR A 472 -34.26 -3.98 0.30
C THR A 472 -35.21 -3.60 -0.84
N GLN A 473 -34.77 -2.69 -1.72
CA GLN A 473 -35.61 -2.23 -2.84
C GLN A 473 -35.32 -2.97 -4.15
N ILE A 474 -34.10 -3.48 -4.35
CA ILE A 474 -33.69 -4.20 -5.57
C ILE A 474 -33.11 -5.56 -5.19
N LEU A 475 -33.63 -6.61 -5.81
CA LEU A 475 -33.19 -7.98 -5.59
C LEU A 475 -31.98 -8.31 -6.46
N ARG A 476 -30.90 -8.77 -5.84
CA ARG A 476 -29.69 -9.20 -6.53
C ARG A 476 -29.52 -10.71 -6.49
N GLY A 477 -29.15 -11.31 -7.62
CA GLY A 477 -28.79 -12.73 -7.69
C GLY A 477 -27.78 -13.00 -8.78
N GLY A 478 -26.70 -13.74 -8.48
CA GLY A 478 -25.70 -14.13 -9.48
C GLY A 478 -26.13 -15.38 -10.26
N CYS A 479 -26.68 -15.22 -11.45
CA CYS A 479 -27.12 -16.34 -12.30
C CYS A 479 -25.96 -16.97 -13.08
N PHE A 480 -24.96 -16.16 -13.42
CA PHE A 480 -23.72 -16.56 -14.08
C PHE A 480 -22.56 -16.24 -13.13
N LYS A 481 -21.68 -17.20 -12.88
CA LYS A 481 -20.58 -17.05 -11.92
C LYS A 481 -19.25 -17.09 -12.64
N PRO A 482 -18.43 -16.01 -12.59
CA PRO A 482 -17.09 -16.05 -13.13
C PRO A 482 -16.25 -16.93 -12.19
N ARG A 483 -15.91 -18.15 -12.62
CA ARG A 483 -15.08 -19.08 -11.83
C ARG A 483 -13.69 -19.18 -12.43
N THR A 484 -12.70 -19.31 -11.55
CA THR A 484 -11.33 -19.61 -11.95
C THR A 484 -11.20 -21.08 -12.38
N SER A 485 -11.99 -21.97 -11.75
CA SER A 485 -12.08 -23.38 -12.14
C SER A 485 -13.32 -23.63 -13.00
N PRO A 486 -13.19 -24.34 -14.15
CA PRO A 486 -14.33 -24.71 -14.98
C PRO A 486 -15.25 -25.74 -14.29
N TYR A 487 -14.76 -26.46 -13.28
CA TYR A 487 -15.50 -27.51 -12.57
C TYR A 487 -16.29 -26.99 -11.37
N SER A 488 -16.09 -25.73 -10.97
CA SER A 488 -16.91 -25.10 -9.94
C SER A 488 -18.31 -24.80 -10.47
N PHE A 489 -19.28 -24.66 -9.58
CA PHE A 489 -20.64 -24.24 -9.94
C PHE A 489 -20.60 -22.90 -10.70
N GLN A 490 -21.02 -22.93 -11.97
CA GLN A 490 -21.00 -21.78 -12.90
C GLN A 490 -22.24 -20.87 -12.74
N GLY A 491 -23.12 -21.18 -11.80
CA GLY A 491 -24.46 -20.61 -11.74
C GLY A 491 -25.47 -21.43 -12.55
N MET A 492 -26.76 -21.26 -12.28
CA MET A 492 -27.84 -21.91 -13.04
C MET A 492 -28.04 -21.31 -14.44
N GLY A 493 -27.28 -20.27 -14.82
CA GLY A 493 -27.39 -19.63 -16.12
C GLY A 493 -28.77 -19.02 -16.35
N PHE A 494 -29.35 -19.26 -17.52
CA PHE A 494 -30.67 -18.73 -17.88
C PHE A 494 -31.81 -19.28 -17.04
N ASP A 495 -31.71 -20.52 -16.54
CA ASP A 495 -32.71 -21.06 -15.61
C ASP A 495 -32.68 -20.26 -14.30
N GLY A 496 -31.49 -19.94 -13.79
CA GLY A 496 -31.32 -19.06 -12.64
C GLY A 496 -31.87 -17.65 -12.87
N LEU A 497 -31.73 -17.12 -14.09
CA LEU A 497 -32.31 -15.83 -14.47
C LEU A 497 -33.84 -15.86 -14.47
N ASN A 498 -34.44 -16.93 -14.97
CA ASN A 498 -35.88 -17.14 -14.93
C ASN A 498 -36.41 -17.23 -13.50
N GLU A 499 -35.68 -17.92 -12.62
CA GLU A 499 -36.01 -18.00 -11.19
C GLU A 499 -35.88 -16.64 -10.49
N LEU A 500 -34.78 -15.91 -10.74
CA LEU A 500 -34.57 -14.57 -10.20
C LEU A 500 -35.68 -13.59 -10.64
N LYS A 501 -36.05 -13.62 -11.92
CA LYS A 501 -37.14 -12.81 -12.49
C LYS A 501 -38.48 -13.16 -11.86
N SER A 502 -38.75 -14.44 -11.64
CA SER A 502 -39.99 -14.91 -11.00
C SER A 502 -40.08 -14.46 -9.55
N ALA A 503 -38.99 -14.55 -8.78
CA ALA A 503 -38.92 -14.05 -7.42
C ALA A 503 -39.07 -12.52 -7.36
N GLY A 504 -38.35 -11.78 -8.22
CA GLY A 504 -38.48 -10.32 -8.32
C GLY A 504 -39.90 -9.86 -8.62
N LYS A 505 -40.58 -10.54 -9.56
CA LYS A 505 -42.00 -10.27 -9.87
C LYS A 505 -42.92 -10.58 -8.69
N LYS A 506 -42.70 -11.70 -7.99
CA LYS A 506 -43.53 -12.13 -6.86
C LYS A 506 -43.49 -11.12 -5.69
N TYR A 507 -42.32 -10.54 -5.42
CA TYR A 507 -42.11 -9.62 -4.30
C TYR A 507 -42.00 -8.15 -4.72
N GLU A 508 -42.37 -7.84 -5.98
CA GLU A 508 -42.38 -6.49 -6.55
C GLU A 508 -41.03 -5.77 -6.33
N MET A 509 -39.95 -6.44 -6.71
CA MET A 509 -38.59 -5.90 -6.67
C MET A 509 -37.96 -5.96 -8.06
N PRO A 510 -37.40 -4.85 -8.57
CA PRO A 510 -36.53 -4.91 -9.72
C PRO A 510 -35.33 -5.83 -9.45
N ILE A 511 -34.79 -6.43 -10.50
CA ILE A 511 -33.69 -7.39 -10.38
C ILE A 511 -32.40 -6.92 -11.05
N ILE A 512 -31.27 -7.31 -10.44
CA ILE A 512 -29.93 -7.11 -10.99
C ILE A 512 -29.17 -8.44 -11.01
N THR A 513 -28.50 -8.71 -12.14
CA THR A 513 -27.62 -9.88 -12.29
C THR A 513 -26.39 -9.57 -13.13
N GLU A 514 -25.36 -10.40 -12.99
CA GLU A 514 -24.09 -10.23 -13.70
C GLU A 514 -24.13 -10.90 -15.08
N VAL A 515 -23.53 -10.25 -16.08
CA VAL A 515 -23.28 -10.81 -17.41
C VAL A 515 -21.79 -11.09 -17.60
N LEU A 516 -21.44 -12.23 -18.20
CA LEU A 516 -20.04 -12.66 -18.34
C LEU A 516 -19.51 -12.58 -19.76
N SER A 517 -20.37 -12.64 -20.77
CA SER A 517 -19.98 -12.61 -22.18
C SER A 517 -20.93 -11.78 -23.03
N SER A 518 -20.45 -11.32 -24.18
CA SER A 518 -21.19 -10.46 -25.11
C SER A 518 -22.47 -11.12 -25.63
N GLU A 519 -22.46 -12.43 -25.82
CA GLU A 519 -23.60 -13.20 -26.33
C GLU A 519 -24.77 -13.26 -25.34
N GLN A 520 -24.47 -13.15 -24.04
CA GLN A 520 -25.48 -13.16 -22.97
C GLN A 520 -26.18 -11.81 -22.81
N VAL A 521 -25.57 -10.71 -23.29
CA VAL A 521 -26.01 -9.34 -23.00
C VAL A 521 -27.46 -9.10 -23.40
N ALA A 522 -27.86 -9.51 -24.61
CA ALA A 522 -29.21 -9.28 -25.12
C ALA A 522 -30.27 -9.98 -24.26
N GLU A 523 -30.08 -11.26 -23.96
CA GLU A 523 -31.04 -12.06 -23.19
C GLU A 523 -31.11 -11.61 -21.72
N VAL A 524 -29.96 -11.29 -21.11
CA VAL A 524 -29.93 -10.75 -19.74
C VAL A 524 -30.63 -9.39 -19.68
N ALA A 525 -30.37 -8.48 -20.61
CA ALA A 525 -30.99 -7.16 -20.65
C ALA A 525 -32.50 -7.19 -20.92
N LEU A 526 -33.01 -8.22 -21.60
CA LEU A 526 -34.44 -8.44 -21.78
C LEU A 526 -35.14 -8.90 -20.50
N ASN A 527 -34.41 -9.63 -19.64
CA ASN A 527 -34.98 -10.33 -18.49
C ASN A 527 -34.59 -9.74 -17.14
N SER A 528 -33.66 -8.78 -17.06
CA SER A 528 -33.31 -8.03 -15.85
C SER A 528 -33.53 -6.53 -15.98
N ASP A 529 -33.70 -5.85 -14.85
CA ASP A 529 -33.90 -4.40 -14.80
C ASP A 529 -32.57 -3.63 -14.81
N ILE A 530 -31.52 -4.24 -14.25
CA ILE A 530 -30.14 -3.72 -14.24
C ILE A 530 -29.19 -4.83 -14.67
N VAL A 531 -28.20 -4.50 -15.49
CA VAL A 531 -27.11 -5.40 -15.89
C VAL A 531 -25.86 -5.06 -15.10
N GLN A 532 -25.27 -6.04 -14.43
CA GLN A 532 -24.03 -5.84 -13.66
C GLN A 532 -22.82 -6.32 -14.47
N ILE A 533 -21.78 -5.49 -14.53
CA ILE A 533 -20.44 -5.89 -14.92
C ILE A 533 -19.63 -6.06 -13.64
N GLY A 534 -19.26 -7.30 -13.32
CA GLY A 534 -18.46 -7.59 -12.13
C GLY A 534 -17.00 -7.15 -12.27
N ALA A 535 -16.29 -7.13 -11.14
CA ALA A 535 -14.92 -6.62 -11.03
C ALA A 535 -13.93 -7.28 -12.01
N ARG A 536 -14.08 -8.59 -12.31
CA ARG A 536 -13.21 -9.31 -13.25
C ARG A 536 -13.43 -8.91 -14.72
N ASN A 537 -14.63 -8.42 -15.03
CA ASN A 537 -15.02 -8.02 -16.37
C ASN A 537 -14.97 -6.50 -16.58
N MET A 538 -14.54 -5.71 -15.59
CA MET A 538 -14.42 -4.25 -15.70
C MET A 538 -13.48 -3.83 -16.85
N GLN A 539 -12.50 -4.66 -17.21
CA GLN A 539 -11.59 -4.40 -18.34
C GLN A 539 -11.92 -5.22 -19.59
N ASN A 540 -13.05 -5.93 -19.61
CA ASN A 540 -13.51 -6.64 -20.80
C ASN A 540 -14.15 -5.64 -21.78
N PHE A 541 -13.32 -4.95 -22.55
CA PHE A 541 -13.77 -3.85 -23.42
C PHE A 541 -14.80 -4.29 -24.47
N SER A 542 -14.72 -5.52 -24.98
CA SER A 542 -15.72 -6.05 -25.90
C SER A 542 -17.08 -6.17 -25.22
N LEU A 543 -17.13 -6.69 -23.98
CA LEU A 543 -18.36 -6.74 -23.20
C LEU A 543 -18.88 -5.34 -22.84
N LEU A 544 -18.00 -4.42 -22.45
CA LEU A 544 -18.37 -3.02 -22.15
C LEU A 544 -19.02 -2.30 -23.33
N LYS A 545 -18.50 -2.53 -24.55
CA LYS A 545 -19.08 -1.99 -25.79
C LYS A 545 -20.48 -2.55 -26.04
N GLU A 546 -20.68 -3.85 -25.83
CA GLU A 546 -21.98 -4.50 -26.03
C GLU A 546 -23.02 -4.05 -25.01
N VAL A 547 -22.68 -3.96 -23.72
CA VAL A 547 -23.61 -3.37 -22.72
C VAL A 547 -23.77 -1.85 -22.87
N GLY A 548 -22.88 -1.20 -23.61
CA GLY A 548 -23.03 0.18 -24.05
C GLY A 548 -24.13 0.37 -25.10
N ARG A 549 -24.51 -0.69 -25.83
CA ARG A 549 -25.51 -0.66 -26.92
C ARG A 549 -26.94 -1.01 -26.46
N ILE A 550 -27.11 -1.49 -25.23
CA ILE A 550 -28.44 -1.79 -24.67
C ILE A 550 -29.06 -0.57 -23.98
N HIS A 551 -30.38 -0.62 -23.78
CA HIS A 551 -31.16 0.42 -23.10
C HIS A 551 -31.50 0.07 -21.63
N ARG A 552 -30.68 -0.75 -20.98
CA ARG A 552 -30.80 -1.06 -19.55
C ARG A 552 -29.71 -0.36 -18.75
N PRO A 553 -29.99 0.11 -17.53
CA PRO A 553 -28.97 0.56 -16.60
C PRO A 553 -27.86 -0.48 -16.42
N VAL A 554 -26.61 0.00 -16.42
CA VAL A 554 -25.43 -0.85 -16.21
C VAL A 554 -24.76 -0.47 -14.90
N MET A 555 -24.64 -1.42 -13.98
CA MET A 555 -23.81 -1.29 -12.79
C MET A 555 -22.40 -1.77 -13.12
N LEU A 556 -21.43 -0.85 -13.17
CA LEU A 556 -20.04 -1.17 -13.39
C LEU A 556 -19.30 -1.24 -12.06
N LYS A 557 -18.87 -2.44 -11.68
CA LYS A 557 -18.11 -2.68 -10.46
C LYS A 557 -16.62 -2.51 -10.67
N ARG A 558 -15.95 -1.80 -9.76
CA ARG A 558 -14.51 -1.54 -9.81
C ARG A 558 -13.68 -2.83 -9.81
N GLY A 559 -12.70 -2.87 -10.70
CA GLY A 559 -11.75 -3.96 -10.86
C GLY A 559 -10.87 -4.14 -9.63
N MET A 560 -10.32 -5.35 -9.47
CA MET A 560 -9.72 -5.79 -8.21
C MET A 560 -8.51 -4.96 -7.76
N MET A 561 -7.81 -4.33 -8.70
CA MET A 561 -6.64 -3.47 -8.48
C MET A 561 -6.69 -2.20 -9.34
N SER A 562 -7.88 -1.80 -9.79
CA SER A 562 -8.04 -0.67 -10.71
C SER A 562 -8.12 0.64 -9.95
N SER A 563 -7.52 1.71 -10.47
CA SER A 563 -7.70 3.08 -10.02
C SER A 563 -9.11 3.62 -10.34
N LEU A 564 -9.48 4.76 -9.73
CA LEU A 564 -10.72 5.47 -10.07
C LEU A 564 -10.71 5.95 -11.54
N ASP A 565 -9.55 6.39 -12.03
CA ASP A 565 -9.40 6.80 -13.42
C ASP A 565 -9.64 5.62 -14.37
N GLU A 566 -9.15 4.42 -14.06
CA GLU A 566 -9.42 3.22 -14.86
C GLU A 566 -10.89 2.80 -14.82
N LEU A 567 -11.57 2.94 -13.66
CA LEU A 567 -13.01 2.72 -13.56
C LEU A 567 -13.79 3.72 -14.44
N LEU A 568 -13.41 5.00 -14.42
CA LEU A 568 -14.05 6.04 -15.24
C LEU A 568 -13.75 5.85 -16.74
N ASN A 569 -12.56 5.41 -17.10
CA ASN A 569 -12.25 5.01 -18.49
C ASN A 569 -13.04 3.77 -18.92
N ALA A 570 -13.25 2.79 -18.05
CA ALA A 570 -14.11 1.65 -18.34
C ALA A 570 -15.57 2.08 -18.53
N ALA A 571 -16.07 3.00 -17.69
CA ALA A 571 -17.38 3.61 -17.87
C ALA A 571 -17.48 4.37 -19.21
N GLU A 572 -16.41 5.03 -19.64
CA GLU A 572 -16.34 5.73 -20.93
C GLU A 572 -16.66 4.79 -22.10
N TYR A 573 -16.23 3.52 -22.08
CA TYR A 573 -16.58 2.55 -23.13
C TYR A 573 -18.09 2.33 -23.23
N ILE A 574 -18.79 2.22 -22.10
CA ILE A 574 -20.25 2.05 -22.05
C ILE A 574 -20.93 3.33 -22.55
N LEU A 575 -20.52 4.49 -22.00
CA LEU A 575 -21.08 5.81 -22.33
C LEU A 575 -20.92 6.16 -23.81
N ALA A 576 -19.73 5.90 -24.38
CA ALA A 576 -19.41 6.20 -25.77
C ALA A 576 -20.20 5.35 -26.78
N HIS A 577 -20.77 4.22 -26.34
CA HIS A 577 -21.56 3.32 -27.18
C HIS A 577 -23.07 3.54 -27.05
N GLY A 578 -23.50 4.56 -26.29
CA GLY A 578 -24.87 5.09 -26.29
C GLY A 578 -25.60 4.98 -24.96
N ASN A 579 -25.16 4.10 -24.05
CA ASN A 579 -25.83 3.89 -22.78
C ASN A 579 -25.33 4.87 -21.71
N ARG A 580 -26.17 5.86 -21.36
CA ARG A 580 -25.86 6.92 -20.38
C ARG A 580 -26.25 6.56 -18.95
N GLN A 581 -26.82 5.37 -18.72
CA GLN A 581 -27.36 4.92 -17.44
C GLN A 581 -26.33 4.04 -16.71
N VAL A 582 -25.18 4.61 -16.36
CA VAL A 582 -24.09 3.88 -15.68
C VAL A 582 -24.10 4.18 -14.17
N ILE A 583 -24.17 3.12 -13.37
CA ILE A 583 -24.01 3.13 -11.91
C ILE A 583 -22.59 2.67 -11.60
N LEU A 584 -21.78 3.52 -10.98
CA LEU A 584 -20.43 3.14 -10.53
C LEU A 584 -20.52 2.48 -9.16
N CYS A 585 -19.92 1.29 -9.03
CA CYS A 585 -19.92 0.52 -7.80
C CYS A 585 -18.48 0.33 -7.31
N GLU A 586 -18.15 0.94 -6.16
CA GLU A 586 -16.90 0.65 -5.46
C GLU A 586 -16.87 -0.79 -4.97
N ARG A 587 -15.65 -1.32 -4.89
CA ARG A 587 -15.41 -2.61 -4.26
C ARG A 587 -15.01 -2.36 -2.81
N GLY A 588 -15.77 -2.95 -1.88
CA GLY A 588 -15.39 -3.07 -0.48
C GLY A 588 -14.38 -4.17 -0.23
#